data_AF-A0A7X6YLD1-F1
#
_entry.id   AF-A0A7X6YLD1-F1
#
_cell.length_a   1.000
_cell.length_b   1.000
_cell.length_c   1.000
_cell.angle_alpha   90.00
_cell.angle_beta   90.00
_cell.angle_gamma   90.00
#
_symmetry.space_group_name_H-M   'P 1'
#
loop_
_entity.id
_entity.type
_entity.pdbx_description
1 polymer ?
#
loop_
_entity_poly.entity_id
_entity_poly.type
_entity_poly.pdbx_seq_one_letter_code
_entity_poly.pdbx_strand_id
1 'polypeptide(L)'
;MKKQVKIITTVLMVLAIICTLTNMVCASQVITSLQGDQTSKVSSQQLTNLGGKIIGILQVVGIVIAVVVLLVLGIKYMIGSAEEKAEYKKTMIPYLVGALLIFAASSIVSVVYNMFSNINVA
;
A
#
# COMPACT_ATOMS: atom_id res chain seq x y z
N MET A 1 14.47 -28.96 -15.16
CA MET A 1 14.68 -27.53 -14.79
C MET A 1 13.39 -26.71 -14.68
N LYS A 2 12.44 -26.79 -15.63
CA LYS A 2 11.19 -25.98 -15.59
C LYS A 2 10.30 -26.19 -14.33
N LYS A 3 10.23 -27.41 -13.77
CA LYS A 3 9.45 -27.71 -12.54
C LYS A 3 10.10 -27.16 -11.27
N GLN A 4 11.42 -27.31 -11.14
CA GLN A 4 12.18 -26.82 -9.98
C GLN A 4 12.20 -25.28 -9.91
N VAL A 5 12.32 -24.60 -11.07
CA VAL A 5 12.23 -23.13 -11.14
C VAL A 5 10.82 -22.63 -10.77
N LYS A 6 9.75 -23.29 -11.25
CA LYS A 6 8.37 -22.93 -10.86
C LYS A 6 8.14 -23.07 -9.35
N ILE A 7 8.63 -24.15 -8.73
CA ILE A 7 8.50 -24.38 -7.29
C ILE A 7 9.25 -23.30 -6.50
N ILE A 8 10.48 -22.97 -6.90
CA ILE A 8 11.27 -21.90 -6.26
C ILE A 8 10.56 -20.54 -6.34
N THR A 9 9.98 -20.17 -7.49
CA THR A 9 9.27 -18.90 -7.65
C THR A 9 7.99 -18.84 -6.81
N THR A 10 7.24 -19.93 -6.71
CA THR A 10 6.03 -19.99 -5.88
C THR A 10 6.37 -19.90 -4.39
N VAL A 11 7.42 -20.57 -3.93
CA VAL A 11 7.88 -20.49 -2.52
C VAL A 11 8.36 -19.08 -2.17
N LEU A 12 9.08 -18.41 -3.09
CA LEU A 12 9.55 -17.03 -2.89
C LEU A 12 8.38 -16.03 -2.79
N MET A 13 7.30 -16.22 -3.56
CA MET A 13 6.07 -15.42 -3.45
C MET A 13 5.36 -15.60 -2.11
N VAL A 14 5.25 -16.83 -1.61
CA VAL A 14 4.62 -17.10 -0.31
C VAL A 14 5.40 -16.41 0.82
N LEU A 15 6.73 -16.45 0.75
CA LEU A 15 7.59 -15.77 1.72
C LEU A 15 7.44 -14.24 1.67
N ALA A 16 7.34 -13.66 0.46
CA ALA A 16 7.10 -12.22 0.29
C ALA A 16 5.73 -11.78 0.84
N ILE A 17 4.69 -12.61 0.68
CA ILE A 17 3.37 -12.35 1.25
C ILE A 17 3.45 -12.32 2.78
N ILE A 18 4.11 -13.29 3.42
CA ILE A 18 4.24 -13.36 4.88
C ILE A 18 4.96 -12.11 5.45
N CYS A 19 5.99 -11.61 4.76
CA CYS A 19 6.68 -10.38 5.15
C CYS A 19 5.83 -9.10 5.04
N THR A 20 4.75 -9.12 4.26
CA THR A 20 3.81 -7.99 4.17
C THR A 20 2.70 -8.04 5.22
N LEU A 21 2.41 -9.23 5.78
CA LEU A 21 1.40 -9.42 6.83
C LEU A 21 1.84 -8.81 8.18
N THR A 22 3.13 -8.77 8.48
CA THR A 22 3.66 -8.18 9.73
C THR A 22 3.37 -6.68 9.83
N ASN A 23 3.36 -5.94 8.72
CA ASN A 23 2.93 -4.54 8.69
C ASN A 23 1.43 -4.36 8.96
N MET A 24 0.61 -5.38 8.65
CA MET A 24 -0.85 -5.34 8.85
C MET A 24 -1.23 -5.53 10.32
N VAL A 25 -0.46 -6.32 11.08
CA VAL A 25 -0.68 -6.52 12.53
C VAL A 25 -0.42 -5.24 13.32
N CYS A 26 0.53 -4.40 12.89
CA CYS A 26 0.76 -3.08 13.47
C CYS A 26 -0.39 -2.09 13.24
N ALA A 27 -1.27 -2.31 12.24
CA ALA A 27 -2.41 -1.43 11.97
C ALA A 27 -3.55 -1.61 12.99
N SER A 28 -3.70 -2.80 13.58
CA SER A 28 -4.73 -3.08 14.59
C SER A 28 -4.58 -2.22 15.85
N GLN A 29 -3.35 -2.02 16.33
CA GLN A 29 -3.06 -1.12 17.45
C GLN A 29 -3.31 0.36 17.13
N VAL A 30 -3.25 0.76 15.85
CA VAL A 30 -3.52 2.14 15.44
C VAL A 30 -5.04 2.41 15.42
N ILE A 31 -5.87 1.44 15.00
CA ILE A 31 -7.34 1.57 14.95
C ILE A 31 -7.93 1.84 16.35
N THR A 32 -7.44 1.18 17.39
CA THR A 32 -7.89 1.41 18.77
C THR A 32 -7.58 2.83 19.25
N SER A 33 -6.55 3.48 18.69
CA SER A 33 -6.07 4.81 19.06
C SER A 33 -6.72 5.96 18.29
N LEU A 34 -7.69 5.66 17.40
CA LEU A 34 -8.51 6.63 16.68
C LEU A 34 -9.76 7.10 17.45
N GLN A 35 -10.05 6.52 18.61
CA GLN A 35 -11.11 7.00 19.49
C GLN A 35 -10.66 8.32 20.13
N GLY A 36 -11.03 9.44 19.50
CA GLY A 36 -10.80 10.77 20.04
C GLY A 36 -11.53 10.95 21.37
N ASP A 37 -10.83 11.48 22.36
CA ASP A 37 -11.39 11.88 23.65
C ASP A 37 -12.55 12.86 23.43
N GLN A 38 -13.78 12.40 23.71
CA GLN A 38 -15.02 13.15 23.49
C GLN A 38 -15.23 14.28 24.52
N THR A 39 -14.31 14.44 25.47
CA THR A 39 -14.48 15.30 26.65
C THR A 39 -13.53 16.51 26.71
N SER A 40 -12.57 16.63 25.79
CA SER A 40 -11.56 17.71 25.80
C SER A 40 -11.71 18.71 24.66
N LYS A 41 -11.46 20.01 24.92
CA LYS A 41 -11.40 21.05 23.89
C LYS A 41 -10.34 20.66 22.84
N VAL A 42 -10.76 20.51 21.58
CA VAL A 42 -9.88 20.09 20.48
C VAL A 42 -8.78 21.14 20.27
N SER A 43 -7.55 20.79 20.66
CA SER A 43 -6.36 21.58 20.33
C SER A 43 -5.87 21.23 18.93
N SER A 44 -5.23 22.19 18.25
CA SER A 44 -4.65 21.99 16.90
C SER A 44 -3.63 20.84 16.88
N GLN A 45 -2.83 20.65 17.94
CA GLN A 45 -1.94 19.48 18.05
C GLN A 45 -2.69 18.14 18.11
N GLN A 46 -3.82 18.06 18.83
CA GLN A 46 -4.61 16.82 18.90
C GLN A 46 -5.25 16.50 17.55
N LEU A 47 -5.68 17.51 16.80
CA LEU A 47 -6.21 17.35 15.45
C LEU A 47 -5.14 16.87 14.47
N THR A 48 -3.93 17.44 14.52
CA THR A 48 -2.80 16.98 13.69
C THR A 48 -2.40 15.54 14.02
N ASN A 49 -2.37 15.17 15.31
CA ASN A 49 -2.03 13.81 15.74
C ASN A 49 -3.09 12.78 15.32
N LEU A 50 -4.38 13.12 15.44
CA LEU A 50 -5.47 12.25 14.99
C LEU A 50 -5.48 12.13 13.46
N GLY A 51 -5.32 13.25 12.75
CA GLY A 51 -5.22 13.27 11.29
C GLY A 51 -4.06 12.43 10.77
N GLY A 52 -2.87 12.56 11.37
CA GLY A 52 -1.69 11.74 11.02
C GLY A 52 -1.92 10.24 11.21
N LYS A 53 -2.61 9.84 12.29
CA LYS A 53 -2.98 8.43 12.52
C LYS A 53 -3.99 7.89 11.50
N ILE A 54 -5.02 8.67 11.17
CA ILE A 54 -6.03 8.28 10.17
C ILE A 54 -5.37 8.10 8.80
N ILE A 55 -4.57 9.08 8.38
CA ILE A 55 -3.85 9.03 7.11
C ILE A 55 -2.88 7.84 7.08
N GLY A 56 -2.15 7.59 8.17
CA GLY A 56 -1.25 6.45 8.28
C GLY A 56 -1.95 5.11 8.07
N ILE A 57 -3.12 4.89 8.69
CA ILE A 57 -3.89 3.65 8.49
C ILE A 57 -4.36 3.52 7.05
N LEU A 58 -4.94 4.58 6.47
CA LEU A 58 -5.43 4.56 5.09
C LEU A 58 -4.29 4.26 4.10
N GLN A 59 -3.10 4.80 4.35
CA GLN A 59 -1.93 4.56 3.52
C GLN A 59 -1.47 3.10 3.61
N VAL A 60 -1.40 2.52 4.81
CA VAL A 60 -1.06 1.10 5.00
C VAL A 60 -2.08 0.17 4.35
N VAL A 61 -3.38 0.40 4.59
CA VAL A 61 -4.46 -0.41 4.00
C VAL A 61 -4.45 -0.28 2.47
N GLY A 62 -4.30 0.94 1.94
CA GLY A 62 -4.23 1.20 0.50
C GLY A 62 -3.07 0.48 -0.17
N ILE A 63 -1.89 0.47 0.45
CA ILE A 63 -0.71 -0.26 -0.05
C ILE A 63 -0.96 -1.77 -0.07
N VAL A 64 -1.51 -2.35 1.00
CA VAL A 64 -1.81 -3.78 1.06
C VAL A 64 -2.77 -4.20 -0.05
N ILE A 65 -3.85 -3.44 -0.24
CA ILE A 65 -4.84 -3.71 -1.31
C ILE A 65 -4.18 -3.59 -2.69
N ALA A 66 -3.36 -2.57 -2.92
CA ALA A 66 -2.65 -2.39 -4.19
C ALA A 66 -1.73 -3.59 -4.50
N VAL A 67 -0.99 -4.09 -3.51
CA VAL A 67 -0.09 -5.25 -3.66
C VAL A 67 -0.87 -6.53 -4.01
N VAL A 68 -1.99 -6.79 -3.32
CA VAL A 68 -2.82 -7.98 -3.58
C VAL A 68 -3.41 -7.95 -5.00
N VAL A 69 -3.93 -6.80 -5.44
CA VAL A 69 -4.49 -6.65 -6.79
C VAL A 69 -3.43 -6.88 -7.87
N LEU A 70 -2.21 -6.33 -7.71
CA LEU A 70 -1.11 -6.56 -8.63
C LEU A 70 -0.65 -8.03 -8.66
N LEU A 71 -0.62 -8.71 -7.51
CA LEU A 71 -0.30 -10.15 -7.43
C LEU A 71 -1.32 -10.99 -8.20
N VAL A 72 -2.61 -10.77 -7.97
CA VAL A 72 -3.68 -11.51 -8.66
C VAL A 72 -3.59 -11.30 -10.18
N LEU A 73 -3.41 -10.06 -10.63
CA LEU A 73 -3.25 -9.74 -12.05
C LEU A 73 -1.97 -10.35 -12.65
N GLY A 74 -0.86 -10.31 -11.92
CA GLY A 74 0.42 -10.89 -12.34
C GLY A 74 0.32 -12.40 -12.54
N ILE A 75 -0.32 -13.11 -11.61
CA ILE A 75 -0.56 -14.56 -11.73
C ILE A 75 -1.51 -14.85 -12.89
N LYS A 76 -2.60 -14.09 -13.03
CA LYS A 76 -3.57 -14.25 -14.14
C LYS A 76 -2.89 -14.08 -15.50
N TYR A 77 -1.98 -13.11 -15.61
CA TYR A 77 -1.16 -12.91 -16.80
C TYR A 77 -0.13 -14.03 -17.03
N MET A 78 0.44 -14.63 -15.99
CA MET A 78 1.38 -15.74 -16.15
C MET A 78 0.71 -17.04 -16.61
N ILE A 79 -0.51 -17.33 -16.14
CA ILE A 79 -1.22 -18.59 -16.37
C ILE A 79 -2.11 -18.58 -17.63
N GLY A 80 -2.58 -17.40 -18.08
CA GLY A 80 -3.49 -17.30 -19.24
C GLY A 80 -2.90 -17.83 -20.56
N SER A 81 -3.77 -18.34 -21.43
CA SER A 81 -3.40 -18.76 -22.79
C SER A 81 -3.07 -17.55 -23.68
N ALA A 82 -2.57 -17.75 -24.91
CA ALA A 82 -2.10 -16.64 -25.76
C ALA A 82 -3.16 -15.54 -26.01
N GLU A 83 -4.43 -15.91 -26.20
CA GLU A 83 -5.55 -14.97 -26.32
C GLU A 83 -5.86 -14.24 -25.00
N GLU A 84 -5.92 -14.98 -23.90
CA GLU A 84 -6.17 -14.41 -22.58
C GLU A 84 -5.06 -13.45 -22.14
N LYS A 85 -3.78 -13.75 -22.45
CA LYS A 85 -2.65 -12.86 -22.13
C LYS A 85 -2.77 -11.51 -22.83
N ALA A 86 -3.35 -11.43 -24.03
CA ALA A 86 -3.50 -10.17 -24.75
C ALA A 86 -4.55 -9.27 -24.08
N GLU A 87 -5.64 -9.85 -23.63
CA GLU A 87 -6.72 -9.14 -22.95
C GLU A 87 -6.35 -8.77 -21.51
N TYR A 88 -5.66 -9.67 -20.80
CA TYR A 88 -5.11 -9.38 -19.49
C TYR A 88 -4.01 -8.31 -19.54
N LYS A 89 -3.22 -8.22 -20.62
CA LYS A 89 -2.24 -7.14 -20.77
C LYS A 89 -2.90 -5.77 -20.95
N LYS A 90 -3.97 -5.67 -21.75
CA LYS A 90 -4.71 -4.42 -21.94
C LYS A 90 -5.36 -3.95 -20.65
N THR A 91 -5.97 -4.86 -19.90
CA THR A 91 -6.63 -4.53 -18.64
C THR A 91 -5.64 -4.31 -17.49
N MET A 92 -4.42 -4.85 -17.55
CA MET A 92 -3.39 -4.67 -16.52
C MET A 92 -2.81 -3.26 -16.46
N ILE A 93 -2.74 -2.55 -17.60
CA ILE A 93 -2.19 -1.18 -17.67
C ILE A 93 -2.88 -0.22 -16.68
N PRO A 94 -4.22 -0.07 -16.67
CA PRO A 94 -4.87 0.85 -15.73
C PRO A 94 -4.63 0.49 -14.26
N TYR A 95 -4.53 -0.80 -13.91
CA TYR A 95 -4.20 -1.21 -12.54
C TYR A 95 -2.76 -0.89 -12.15
N LEU A 96 -1.79 -1.08 -13.06
CA LEU A 96 -0.40 -0.69 -12.84
C LEU A 96 -0.25 0.83 -12.69
N VAL A 97 -0.94 1.60 -13.53
CA VAL A 97 -0.93 3.07 -13.45
C VAL A 97 -1.58 3.54 -12.14
N GLY A 98 -2.71 2.95 -11.74
CA GLY A 98 -3.35 3.25 -10.47
C GLY A 98 -2.45 2.96 -9.26
N ALA A 99 -1.77 1.81 -9.26
CA ALA A 99 -0.80 1.48 -8.21
C ALA A 99 0.37 2.48 -8.19
N LEU A 100 0.96 2.78 -9.35
CA LEU A 100 2.05 3.76 -9.48
C LEU A 100 1.64 5.13 -8.92
N LEU A 101 0.42 5.59 -9.22
CA LEU A 101 -0.09 6.86 -8.70
C LEU A 101 -0.24 6.86 -7.17
N ILE A 102 -0.72 5.77 -6.57
CA ILE A 102 -0.86 5.67 -5.10
C ILE A 102 0.52 5.72 -4.41
N PHE A 103 1.51 5.02 -4.97
CA PHE A 103 2.88 5.01 -4.44
C PHE A 103 3.60 6.36 -4.66
N ALA A 104 3.44 6.94 -5.85
CA ALA A 104 4.05 8.23 -6.19
C ALA A 104 3.43 9.38 -5.39
N ALA A 105 2.10 9.43 -5.25
CA ALA A 105 1.42 10.44 -4.45
C ALA A 105 1.88 10.43 -2.99
N SER A 106 2.01 9.24 -2.40
CA SER A 106 2.56 9.07 -1.04
C SER A 106 3.96 9.65 -0.88
N SER A 107 4.82 9.44 -1.89
CA SER A 107 6.19 9.96 -1.90
C SER A 107 6.24 11.47 -2.11
N ILE A 108 5.43 11.99 -3.04
CA ILE A 108 5.37 13.43 -3.36
C ILE A 108 4.85 14.23 -2.17
N VAL A 109 3.78 13.77 -1.51
CA VAL A 109 3.23 14.45 -0.32
C VAL A 109 4.28 14.57 0.78
N SER A 110 5.09 13.51 0.98
CA SER A 110 6.17 13.51 1.97
C SER A 110 7.26 14.53 1.63
N VAL A 111 7.66 14.61 0.35
CA VAL A 111 8.64 15.60 -0.12
C VAL A 111 8.12 17.02 0.08
N VAL A 112 6.88 17.28 -0.30
CA VAL A 112 6.25 18.60 -0.17
C VAL A 112 6.15 19.02 1.30
N TYR A 113 5.71 18.12 2.18
CA TYR A 113 5.67 18.37 3.64
C TYR A 113 7.05 18.70 4.20
N ASN A 114 8.09 17.96 3.80
CA ASN A 114 9.46 18.24 4.21
C ASN A 114 9.95 19.59 3.70
N MET A 115 9.61 20.00 2.47
CA MET A 115 9.99 21.31 1.95
C MET A 115 9.34 22.45 2.75
N PHE A 116 8.04 22.39 3.01
CA PHE A 116 7.33 23.44 3.75
C PHE A 116 7.70 23.49 5.23
N SER A 117 7.92 22.34 5.87
CA SER A 117 8.37 22.30 7.27
C SER A 117 9.77 22.89 7.45
N ASN A 118 10.70 22.66 6.52
CA ASN A 118 12.03 23.26 6.56
C ASN A 118 12.01 24.78 6.32
N ILE A 119 11.05 25.30 5.54
CA ILE A 119 10.88 26.74 5.32
C ILE A 119 10.33 27.45 6.58
N ASN A 120 9.49 26.78 7.38
CA ASN A 120 8.93 27.34 8.62
C ASN A 120 9.92 27.35 9.80
N VAL A 121 11.15 26.86 9.60
CA VAL A 121 12.21 26.79 10.64
C VAL A 121 13.35 27.78 10.36
N ALA A 122 13.20 28.65 9.36
CA ALA A 122 14.09 29.80 9.09
C ALA A 122 13.33 31.11 9.35
#